data_AF-A0A6A6P8P2-F1
#
_entry.id   AF-A0A6A6P8P2-F1
#
_cell.length_a   1.000
_cell.length_b   1.000
_cell.length_c   1.000
_cell.angle_alpha   90.00
_cell.angle_beta   90.00
_cell.angle_gamma   90.00
#
_symmetry.space_group_name_H-M   'P 1'
#
loop_
_entity.id
_entity.type
_entity.pdbx_description
1 polymer ?
#
loop_
_entity_poly.entity_id
_entity_poly.type
_entity_poly.pdbx_seq_one_letter_code
_entity_poly.pdbx_strand_id
1 'polypeptide(L)'
;SKQENDVKTPRPNITAGLRHSTVVEALVARGLSEEIADLFLKDLQRQQWLLSDPTQQALPIRFPPIVVESKSYATGKSVFEAQNQASVSGTCMANLQYKLTDLTKRLSPESHSFNAPLAFSICTEGPHMELWVHYTTTSKGGVRKYNMNILETCHASIEKWVREFLMVVDRVMSWATGDFLNDIAEQLVLVESAAREQTE
;
A
#
# COMPACT_ATOMS: atom_id res chain seq x y z
N SER A 1 -13.18 31.18 7.79
CA SER A 1 -11.90 30.51 7.49
C SER A 1 -11.92 29.14 8.14
N LYS A 2 -12.14 28.10 7.34
CA LYS A 2 -11.79 26.69 7.58
C LYS A 2 -12.29 25.89 6.38
N GLN A 3 -11.45 25.85 5.35
CA GLN A 3 -11.61 24.91 4.26
C GLN A 3 -10.72 23.73 4.65
N GLU A 4 -11.25 22.84 5.49
CA GLU A 4 -10.68 21.50 5.62
C GLU A 4 -10.84 20.85 4.25
N ASN A 5 -9.73 20.78 3.51
CA ASN A 5 -9.64 19.95 2.32
C ASN A 5 -9.74 18.50 2.79
N ASP A 6 -10.97 18.04 3.01
CA ASP A 6 -11.28 16.65 3.32
C ASP A 6 -11.03 15.85 2.04
N VAL A 7 -9.78 15.46 1.84
CA VAL A 7 -9.41 14.53 0.78
C VAL A 7 -10.08 13.21 1.14
N LYS A 8 -11.24 12.98 0.52
CA LYS A 8 -12.05 11.77 0.74
C LYS A 8 -11.15 10.55 0.66
N THR A 9 -11.13 9.76 1.73
CA THR A 9 -10.39 8.50 1.75
C THR A 9 -10.90 7.63 0.59
N PRO A 10 -10.00 7.13 -0.27
CA PRO A 10 -10.40 6.31 -1.40
C PRO A 10 -11.15 5.08 -0.92
N ARG A 11 -12.16 4.67 -1.68
CA ARG A 11 -12.93 3.45 -1.45
C ARG A 11 -12.85 2.62 -2.73
N PRO A 12 -11.74 1.90 -2.95
CA PRO A 12 -11.55 1.10 -4.15
C PRO A 12 -12.64 0.05 -4.30
N ASN A 13 -12.89 -0.38 -5.53
CA ASN A 13 -13.80 -1.50 -5.77
C ASN A 13 -13.26 -2.81 -5.17
N ILE A 14 -11.94 -3.02 -5.24
CA ILE A 14 -11.26 -4.13 -4.59
C ILE A 14 -9.97 -3.61 -3.95
N THR A 15 -9.72 -4.04 -2.72
CA THR A 15 -8.45 -3.82 -2.03
C THR A 15 -7.83 -5.18 -1.75
N ALA A 16 -6.63 -5.41 -2.25
CA ALA A 16 -5.82 -6.56 -1.84
C ALA A 16 -4.75 -6.06 -0.88
N GLY A 17 -4.56 -6.77 0.22
CA GLY A 17 -3.55 -6.45 1.23
C GLY A 17 -2.99 -7.71 1.87
N LEU A 18 -1.94 -7.54 2.66
CA LEU A 18 -1.34 -8.60 3.44
C LEU A 18 -2.31 -9.04 4.53
N ARG A 19 -2.52 -10.33 4.74
CA ARG A 19 -3.35 -10.77 5.88
C ARG A 19 -2.69 -10.32 7.18
N HIS A 20 -3.50 -9.93 8.16
CA HIS A 20 -3.02 -9.56 9.49
C HIS A 20 -2.10 -10.65 10.05
N SER A 21 -2.53 -11.92 9.99
CA SER A 21 -1.74 -13.06 10.47
C SER A 21 -0.40 -13.18 9.76
N THR A 22 -0.34 -12.94 8.46
CA THR A 22 0.91 -12.96 7.69
C THR A 22 1.88 -11.88 8.14
N VAL A 23 1.39 -10.69 8.50
CA VAL A 23 2.25 -9.63 9.07
C VAL A 23 2.74 -10.03 10.47
N VAL A 24 1.86 -10.59 11.31
CA VAL A 24 2.24 -11.10 12.64
C VAL A 24 3.30 -12.20 12.53
N GLU A 25 3.10 -13.19 11.67
CA GLU A 25 4.07 -14.27 11.40
C GLU A 25 5.43 -13.70 10.97
N ALA A 26 5.45 -12.67 10.11
CA ALA A 26 6.68 -12.01 9.67
C ALA A 26 7.41 -11.27 10.80
N LEU A 27 6.69 -10.74 11.79
CA LEU A 27 7.25 -10.12 12.99
C LEU A 27 7.77 -11.19 13.98
N VAL A 28 7.03 -12.28 14.15
CA VAL A 28 7.44 -13.41 14.99
C VAL A 28 8.72 -14.06 14.47
N ALA A 29 8.82 -14.23 13.15
CA ALA A 29 10.05 -14.71 12.50
C ALA A 29 11.27 -13.80 12.75
N ARG A 30 11.06 -12.57 13.22
CA ARG A 30 12.09 -11.57 13.55
C ARG A 30 12.28 -11.37 15.06
N GLY A 31 11.70 -12.24 15.90
CA GLY A 31 11.98 -12.31 17.33
C GLY A 31 10.93 -11.72 18.26
N LEU A 32 9.82 -11.18 17.74
CA LEU A 32 8.70 -10.76 18.59
C LEU A 32 7.88 -11.98 19.02
N SER A 33 7.22 -11.91 20.18
CA SER A 33 6.17 -12.88 20.50
C SER A 33 4.91 -12.57 19.70
N GLU A 34 4.08 -13.60 19.45
CA GLU A 34 2.81 -13.42 18.71
C GLU A 34 1.89 -12.39 19.38
N GLU A 35 1.80 -12.42 20.72
CA GLU A 35 1.01 -11.48 21.51
C GLU A 35 1.54 -10.03 21.37
N ILE A 36 2.85 -9.83 21.46
CA ILE A 36 3.47 -8.51 21.30
C ILE A 36 3.24 -8.00 19.87
N ALA A 37 3.44 -8.84 18.86
CA ALA A 37 3.25 -8.47 17.45
C ALA A 37 1.80 -8.06 17.15
N ASP A 38 0.81 -8.84 17.62
CA ASP A 38 -0.61 -8.53 17.42
C ASP A 38 -1.02 -7.24 18.15
N LEU A 39 -0.65 -7.09 19.43
CA LEU A 39 -0.95 -5.90 20.23
C LEU A 39 -0.30 -4.66 19.64
N PHE A 40 0.97 -4.73 19.25
CA PHE A 40 1.71 -3.63 18.66
C PHE A 40 1.03 -3.11 17.38
N LEU A 41 0.65 -4.01 16.47
CA LEU A 41 -0.04 -3.64 15.23
C LEU A 41 -1.43 -3.04 15.48
N LYS A 42 -2.13 -3.45 16.56
CA LYS A 42 -3.41 -2.86 16.98
C LYS A 42 -3.19 -1.47 17.61
N ASP A 43 -2.13 -1.31 18.37
CA ASP A 43 -1.80 -0.06 19.06
C ASP A 43 -1.39 1.05 18.10
N LEU A 44 -0.54 0.74 17.10
CA LEU A 44 -0.21 1.67 16.03
C LEU A 44 -1.46 2.20 15.31
N GLN A 45 -2.45 1.34 15.09
CA GLN A 45 -3.73 1.72 14.47
C GLN A 45 -4.58 2.56 15.42
N ARG A 46 -4.75 2.11 16.67
CA ARG A 46 -5.57 2.77 17.70
C ARG A 46 -5.07 4.17 18.02
N GLN A 47 -3.75 4.34 18.11
CA GLN A 47 -3.11 5.63 18.37
C GLN A 47 -2.99 6.50 17.11
N GLN A 48 -3.43 6.00 15.95
CA GLN A 48 -3.33 6.66 14.65
C GLN A 48 -1.89 7.01 14.22
N TRP A 49 -0.89 6.35 14.80
CA TRP A 49 0.51 6.50 14.39
C TRP A 49 0.73 5.90 13.01
N LEU A 50 0.10 4.76 12.74
CA LEU A 50 0.15 4.08 11.45
C LEU A 50 -1.16 3.34 11.18
N LEU A 51 -1.96 3.87 10.25
CA LEU A 51 -3.23 3.28 9.83
C LEU A 51 -2.99 2.21 8.75
N SER A 52 -2.49 1.06 9.15
CA SER A 52 -2.13 -0.03 8.23
C SER A 52 -3.32 -0.88 7.78
N ASP A 53 -4.43 -0.93 8.53
CA ASP A 53 -5.71 -1.50 8.10
C ASP A 53 -6.62 -0.40 7.51
N PRO A 54 -6.79 -0.35 6.17
CA PRO A 54 -7.65 0.63 5.52
C PRO A 54 -9.14 0.29 5.60
N THR A 55 -9.51 -0.94 5.94
CA THR A 55 -10.90 -1.43 5.96
C THR A 55 -11.55 -1.35 7.34
N GLN A 56 -10.76 -1.03 8.37
CA GLN A 56 -11.20 -0.87 9.75
C GLN A 56 -12.08 -2.05 10.20
N GLN A 57 -11.53 -3.28 10.10
CA GLN A 57 -12.10 -4.55 10.55
C GLN A 57 -13.09 -5.29 9.63
N ALA A 58 -13.45 -4.76 8.44
CA ALA A 58 -14.28 -5.54 7.51
C ALA A 58 -13.52 -6.74 6.90
N LEU A 59 -12.20 -6.58 6.70
CA LEU A 59 -11.29 -7.63 6.24
C LEU A 59 -10.00 -7.55 7.07
N PRO A 60 -9.41 -8.67 7.52
CA PRO A 60 -8.18 -8.66 8.30
C PRO A 60 -6.97 -8.46 7.37
N ILE A 61 -6.93 -7.36 6.62
CA ILE A 61 -5.85 -7.00 5.71
C ILE A 61 -5.09 -5.76 6.20
N ARG A 62 -3.79 -5.71 5.92
CA ARG A 62 -2.88 -4.61 6.24
C ARG A 62 -2.03 -4.27 5.04
N PHE A 63 -1.55 -3.02 4.99
CA PHE A 63 -0.59 -2.52 3.99
C PHE A 63 -0.94 -2.94 2.56
N PRO A 64 -2.05 -2.45 2.00
CA PRO A 64 -2.43 -2.82 0.64
C PRO A 64 -1.32 -2.43 -0.36
N PRO A 65 -0.76 -3.38 -1.12
CA PRO A 65 0.17 -3.07 -2.19
C PRO A 65 -0.55 -2.80 -3.52
N ILE A 66 -1.79 -3.28 -3.67
CA ILE A 66 -2.57 -3.17 -4.90
C ILE A 66 -4.07 -3.00 -4.67
N VAL A 67 -4.70 -2.18 -5.50
CA VAL A 67 -6.16 -1.98 -5.54
C VAL A 67 -6.71 -2.19 -6.95
N VAL A 68 -8.02 -2.37 -7.07
CA VAL A 68 -8.73 -2.37 -8.35
C VAL A 68 -9.79 -1.28 -8.34
N GLU A 69 -9.77 -0.45 -9.36
CA GLU A 69 -10.79 0.56 -9.65
C GLU A 69 -11.48 0.19 -10.96
N SER A 70 -12.78 -0.02 -10.88
CA SER A 70 -13.59 -0.47 -12.00
C SER A 70 -14.65 0.56 -12.36
N LYS A 71 -14.93 0.67 -13.65
CA LYS A 71 -16.07 1.41 -14.17
C LYS A 71 -16.82 0.51 -15.14
N SER A 72 -18.14 0.63 -15.14
CA SER A 72 -18.99 -0.10 -16.08
C SER A 72 -19.29 0.79 -17.28
N TYR A 73 -19.19 0.22 -18.48
CA TYR A 73 -19.59 0.87 -19.74
C TYR A 73 -21.03 1.41 -19.68
N ALA A 74 -21.91 0.71 -18.94
CA ALA A 74 -23.31 1.09 -18.76
C ALA A 74 -23.51 2.38 -17.95
N THR A 75 -22.47 2.88 -17.29
CA THR A 75 -22.54 4.11 -16.49
C THR A 75 -22.15 5.37 -17.27
N GLY A 76 -21.70 5.23 -18.52
CA GLY A 76 -21.21 6.36 -19.34
C GLY A 76 -19.92 7.00 -18.81
N LYS A 77 -19.28 6.38 -17.81
CA LYS A 77 -18.05 6.83 -17.17
C LYS A 77 -16.86 6.17 -17.85
N SER A 78 -15.90 6.97 -18.25
CA SER A 78 -14.68 6.51 -18.92
C SER A 78 -13.64 5.98 -17.93
N VAL A 79 -12.66 5.25 -18.45
CA VAL A 79 -11.46 4.78 -17.75
C VAL A 79 -10.73 5.90 -17.00
N PHE A 80 -10.84 7.15 -17.46
CA PHE A 80 -10.28 8.32 -16.77
C PHE A 80 -10.79 8.47 -15.32
N GLU A 81 -12.05 8.12 -15.05
CA GLU A 81 -12.54 8.13 -13.67
C GLU A 81 -11.90 7.03 -12.81
N ALA A 82 -11.70 5.83 -13.38
CA ALA A 82 -10.99 4.75 -12.70
C ALA A 82 -9.54 5.15 -12.41
N GLN A 83 -8.86 5.75 -13.38
CA GLN A 83 -7.49 6.26 -13.25
C GLN A 83 -7.39 7.35 -12.19
N ASN A 84 -8.33 8.31 -12.16
CA ASN A 84 -8.36 9.35 -11.15
C ASN A 84 -8.54 8.77 -9.74
N GLN A 85 -9.44 7.80 -9.57
CA GLN A 85 -9.62 7.12 -8.29
C GLN A 85 -8.38 6.32 -7.88
N ALA A 86 -7.81 5.60 -8.83
CA ALA A 86 -6.57 4.86 -8.64
C ALA A 86 -5.40 5.76 -8.25
N SER A 87 -5.32 6.98 -8.79
CA SER A 87 -4.28 7.96 -8.41
C SER A 87 -4.37 8.36 -6.94
N VAL A 88 -5.59 8.52 -6.42
CA VAL A 88 -5.84 8.81 -4.99
C VAL A 88 -5.51 7.59 -4.14
N SER A 89 -6.03 6.41 -4.53
CA SER A 89 -5.75 5.13 -3.86
C SER A 89 -4.25 4.85 -3.77
N GLY A 90 -3.53 4.92 -4.89
CA GLY A 90 -2.09 4.71 -4.94
C GLY A 90 -1.29 5.73 -4.15
N THR A 91 -1.70 7.00 -4.16
CA THR A 91 -1.10 8.04 -3.30
C THR A 91 -1.26 7.71 -1.82
N CYS A 92 -2.45 7.27 -1.40
CA CYS A 92 -2.69 6.86 -0.01
C CYS A 92 -1.82 5.67 0.39
N MET A 93 -1.69 4.66 -0.49
CA MET A 93 -0.85 3.48 -0.25
C MET A 93 0.64 3.82 -0.16
N ALA A 94 1.15 4.63 -1.07
CA ALA A 94 2.55 5.09 -1.03
C ALA A 94 2.82 5.98 0.20
N ASN A 95 1.86 6.81 0.59
CA ASN A 95 1.97 7.65 1.80
C ASN A 95 1.97 6.81 3.09
N LEU A 96 1.25 5.69 3.13
CA LEU A 96 1.28 4.76 4.27
C LEU A 96 2.70 4.18 4.47
N GLN A 97 3.33 3.70 3.40
CA GLN A 97 4.70 3.17 3.44
C GLN A 97 5.67 4.27 3.89
N TYR A 98 5.53 5.46 3.32
CA TYR A 98 6.33 6.60 3.73
C TYR A 98 6.17 6.95 5.23
N LYS A 99 4.95 6.90 5.77
CA LYS A 99 4.71 7.14 7.20
C LYS A 99 5.41 6.09 8.08
N LEU A 100 5.46 4.83 7.64
CA LEU A 100 6.23 3.80 8.34
C LEU A 100 7.74 4.11 8.32
N THR A 101 8.27 4.51 7.16
CA THR A 101 9.68 4.92 7.05
C THR A 101 10.00 6.13 7.92
N ASP A 102 9.14 7.15 7.95
CA ASP A 102 9.32 8.33 8.80
C ASP A 102 9.16 8.01 10.29
N LEU A 103 8.29 7.08 10.65
CA LEU A 103 8.18 6.58 12.02
C LEU A 103 9.47 5.86 12.43
N THR A 104 9.98 4.99 11.56
CA THR A 104 11.22 4.24 11.77
C THR A 104 12.41 5.18 11.93
N LYS A 105 12.58 6.16 11.03
CA LYS A 105 13.69 7.14 11.12
C LYS A 105 13.64 8.01 12.38
N ARG A 106 12.44 8.33 12.87
CA ARG A 106 12.29 9.14 14.10
C ARG A 106 12.66 8.36 15.35
N LEU A 107 12.37 7.06 15.39
CA LEU A 107 12.57 6.23 16.57
C LEU A 107 13.90 5.44 16.52
N SER A 108 14.41 5.15 15.34
CA SER A 108 15.67 4.45 15.08
C SER A 108 16.47 5.17 13.98
N PRO A 109 17.15 6.29 14.30
CA PRO A 109 17.84 7.11 13.30
C PRO A 109 19.05 6.43 12.63
N GLU A 110 19.62 5.41 13.27
CA GLU A 110 20.75 4.63 12.76
C GLU A 110 20.32 3.53 11.76
N SER A 111 19.02 3.43 11.48
CA SER A 111 18.48 2.41 10.57
C SER A 111 18.90 2.63 9.11
N HIS A 112 18.96 1.52 8.37
CA HIS A 112 19.42 1.47 6.97
C HIS A 112 18.45 2.17 6.00
N SER A 113 18.85 2.32 4.74
CA SER A 113 17.95 2.82 3.70
C SER A 113 16.88 1.77 3.37
N PHE A 114 15.63 2.08 3.65
CA PHE A 114 14.48 1.28 3.23
C PHE A 114 14.14 1.49 1.75
N ASN A 115 13.38 0.55 1.20
CA ASN A 115 12.94 0.64 -0.19
C ASN A 115 12.04 1.86 -0.41
N ALA A 116 12.10 2.43 -1.62
CA ALA A 116 11.23 3.54 -1.99
C ALA A 116 9.75 3.07 -2.02
N PRO A 117 8.79 3.89 -1.55
CA PRO A 117 7.39 3.53 -1.58
C PRO A 117 6.89 3.20 -2.98
N LEU A 118 6.28 2.01 -3.12
CA LEU A 118 5.67 1.53 -4.35
C LEU A 118 4.27 1.00 -4.08
N ALA A 119 3.32 1.36 -4.91
CA ALA A 119 1.99 0.77 -4.87
C ALA A 119 1.47 0.55 -6.29
N PHE A 120 0.43 -0.27 -6.43
CA PHE A 120 -0.10 -0.67 -7.73
C PHE A 120 -1.61 -0.49 -7.80
N SER A 121 -2.14 -0.31 -8.99
CA SER A 121 -3.59 -0.35 -9.18
C SER A 121 -3.95 -0.95 -10.52
N ILE A 122 -5.06 -1.67 -10.58
CA ILE A 122 -5.67 -2.10 -11.82
C ILE A 122 -6.88 -1.20 -12.09
N CYS A 123 -6.88 -0.51 -13.22
CA CYS A 123 -8.01 0.27 -13.72
C CYS A 123 -8.73 -0.56 -14.78
N THR A 124 -10.05 -0.64 -14.74
CA THR A 124 -10.81 -1.35 -15.77
C THR A 124 -12.08 -0.61 -16.20
N GLU A 125 -12.34 -0.62 -17.51
CA GLU A 125 -13.58 -0.22 -18.16
C GLU A 125 -14.03 -1.32 -19.12
N GLY A 126 -15.05 -2.08 -18.73
CA GLY A 126 -15.47 -3.25 -19.51
C GLY A 126 -14.32 -4.26 -19.67
N PRO A 127 -13.98 -4.71 -20.89
CA PRO A 127 -12.87 -5.62 -21.12
C PRO A 127 -11.49 -4.93 -21.13
N HIS A 128 -11.41 -3.59 -21.14
CA HIS A 128 -10.13 -2.88 -21.10
C HIS A 128 -9.60 -2.85 -19.67
N MET A 129 -8.33 -3.20 -19.49
CA MET A 129 -7.64 -3.29 -18.21
C MET A 129 -6.27 -2.63 -18.31
N GLU A 130 -5.88 -1.90 -17.27
CA GLU A 130 -4.59 -1.22 -17.18
C GLU A 130 -3.99 -1.47 -15.80
N LEU A 131 -2.75 -1.94 -15.76
CA LEU A 131 -1.96 -2.04 -14.53
C LEU A 131 -1.08 -0.80 -14.43
N TRP A 132 -1.15 -0.14 -13.28
CA TRP A 132 -0.43 1.09 -12.98
C TRP A 132 0.49 0.90 -11.79
N VAL A 133 1.64 1.58 -11.83
CA VAL A 133 2.55 1.75 -10.69
C VAL A 133 2.44 3.16 -10.14
N HIS A 134 2.51 3.28 -8.83
CA HIS A 134 2.50 4.52 -8.06
C HIS A 134 3.79 4.63 -7.28
N TYR A 135 4.46 5.77 -7.39
CA TYR A 135 5.77 5.97 -6.75
C TYR A 135 5.99 7.45 -6.44
N THR A 136 6.91 7.70 -5.51
CA THR A 136 7.24 9.06 -5.07
C THR A 136 8.59 9.51 -5.59
N THR A 137 8.70 10.78 -5.98
CA THR A 137 9.98 11.43 -6.28
C THR A 137 10.15 12.69 -5.43
N THR A 138 11.38 12.99 -5.06
CA THR A 138 11.70 14.22 -4.32
C THR A 138 12.31 15.22 -5.29
N SER A 139 11.68 16.38 -5.44
CA SER A 139 12.21 17.46 -6.27
C SER A 139 13.42 18.14 -5.60
N LYS A 140 14.19 18.93 -6.36
CA LYS A 140 15.36 19.67 -5.85
C LYS A 140 15.07 20.57 -4.65
N GLY A 141 13.81 20.98 -4.43
CA GLY A 141 13.37 21.76 -3.27
C GLY A 141 12.83 20.93 -2.09
N GLY A 142 13.05 19.61 -2.07
CA GLY A 142 12.56 18.72 -1.01
C GLY A 142 11.06 18.39 -1.10
N VAL A 143 10.32 18.99 -2.04
CA VAL A 143 8.89 18.70 -2.22
C VAL A 143 8.72 17.32 -2.84
N ARG A 144 7.95 16.47 -2.16
CA ARG A 144 7.54 15.16 -2.67
C ARG A 144 6.47 15.31 -3.75
N LYS A 145 6.66 14.57 -4.84
CA LYS A 145 5.67 14.38 -5.89
C LYS A 145 5.22 12.92 -5.90
N TYR A 146 3.91 12.72 -6.08
CA TYR A 146 3.32 11.41 -6.31
C TYR A 146 3.15 11.25 -7.82
N ASN A 147 3.62 10.12 -8.34
CA ASN A 147 3.65 9.83 -9.77
C ASN A 147 2.91 8.51 -9.99
N MET A 148 2.28 8.39 -11.15
CA MET A 148 1.53 7.23 -11.58
C MET A 148 1.89 6.96 -13.05
N ASN A 149 2.23 5.72 -13.39
CA ASN A 149 2.59 5.34 -14.76
C ASN A 149 2.00 3.98 -15.14
N ILE A 150 1.67 3.80 -16.42
CA ILE A 150 1.15 2.52 -16.95
C ILE A 150 2.31 1.54 -17.01
N LEU A 151 2.10 0.34 -16.47
CA LEU A 151 3.01 -0.79 -16.61
C LEU A 151 2.57 -1.77 -17.70
N GLU A 152 1.27 -2.07 -17.77
CA GLU A 152 0.74 -3.03 -18.73
C GLU A 152 -0.72 -2.72 -19.07
N THR A 153 -1.15 -3.06 -20.28
CA THR A 153 -2.55 -2.91 -20.74
C THR A 153 -3.04 -4.20 -21.38
N CYS A 154 -4.32 -4.49 -21.22
CA CYS A 154 -4.91 -5.71 -21.77
C CYS A 154 -6.37 -5.50 -22.15
N HIS A 155 -6.78 -6.20 -23.20
CA HIS A 155 -8.18 -6.41 -23.53
C HIS A 155 -8.58 -7.83 -23.15
N ALA A 156 -9.49 -7.98 -22.19
CA ALA A 156 -9.84 -9.24 -21.53
C ALA A 156 -10.39 -10.32 -22.48
N SER A 157 -10.83 -9.95 -23.68
CA SER A 157 -11.26 -10.91 -24.72
C SER A 157 -10.13 -11.51 -25.55
N ILE A 158 -8.87 -11.08 -25.36
CA ILE A 158 -7.71 -11.57 -26.10
C ILE A 158 -6.84 -12.41 -25.16
N GLU A 159 -6.92 -13.74 -25.27
CA GLU A 159 -6.27 -14.68 -24.35
C GLU A 159 -4.76 -14.39 -24.17
N LYS A 160 -4.05 -14.13 -25.27
CA LYS A 160 -2.62 -13.82 -25.24
C LYS A 160 -2.32 -12.61 -24.34
N TRP A 161 -3.10 -11.54 -24.48
CA TRP A 161 -2.90 -10.31 -23.70
C TRP A 161 -3.28 -10.50 -22.24
N VAL A 162 -4.33 -11.28 -21.96
CA VAL A 162 -4.70 -11.65 -20.59
C VAL A 162 -3.57 -12.43 -19.92
N ARG A 163 -2.97 -13.39 -20.63
CA ARG A 163 -1.84 -14.16 -20.12
C ARG A 163 -0.65 -13.26 -19.80
N GLU A 164 -0.29 -12.36 -20.71
CA GLU A 164 0.80 -11.39 -20.53
C GLU A 164 0.53 -10.47 -19.32
N PHE A 165 -0.68 -9.92 -19.22
CA PHE A 165 -1.11 -9.09 -18.11
C PHE A 165 -1.04 -9.81 -16.76
N LEU A 166 -1.57 -11.04 -16.68
CA LEU A 166 -1.57 -11.82 -15.46
C LEU A 166 -0.15 -12.21 -15.01
N MET A 167 0.80 -12.41 -15.94
CA MET A 167 2.21 -12.61 -15.58
C MET A 167 2.81 -11.37 -14.90
N VAL A 168 2.43 -10.16 -15.31
CA VAL A 168 2.89 -8.92 -14.65
C VAL A 168 2.22 -8.77 -13.29
N VAL A 169 0.92 -9.06 -13.18
CA VAL A 169 0.21 -9.06 -11.88
C VAL A 169 0.82 -10.07 -10.91
N ASP A 170 1.14 -11.28 -11.38
CA ASP A 170 1.80 -12.32 -10.58
C ASP A 170 3.16 -11.85 -10.02
N ARG A 171 3.95 -11.13 -10.82
CA ARG A 171 5.21 -10.51 -10.34
C ARG A 171 4.97 -9.46 -9.27
N VAL A 172 3.93 -8.63 -9.41
CA VAL A 172 3.54 -7.64 -8.39
C VAL A 172 3.13 -8.34 -7.10
N MET A 173 2.34 -9.42 -7.19
CA MET A 173 1.91 -10.18 -6.02
C MET A 173 3.08 -10.91 -5.35
N SER A 174 4.00 -11.47 -6.14
CA SER A 174 5.22 -12.10 -5.65
C SER A 174 6.13 -11.11 -4.90
N TRP A 175 6.32 -9.91 -5.47
CA TRP A 175 7.02 -8.82 -4.80
C TRP A 175 6.32 -8.42 -3.49
N ALA A 176 4.98 -8.32 -3.51
CA ALA A 176 4.20 -7.96 -2.32
C ALA A 176 4.38 -8.95 -1.17
N THR A 177 4.39 -10.25 -1.46
CA THR A 177 4.58 -11.30 -0.44
C THR A 177 6.04 -11.56 -0.06
N GLY A 178 6.99 -11.07 -0.85
CA GLY A 178 8.42 -11.19 -0.62
C GLY A 178 9.00 -9.88 -0.08
N ASP A 179 9.68 -9.14 -0.96
CA ASP A 179 10.45 -7.93 -0.62
C ASP A 179 9.63 -6.90 0.16
N PHE A 180 8.39 -6.64 -0.25
CA PHE A 180 7.53 -5.66 0.39
C PHE A 180 7.15 -6.04 1.83
N LEU A 181 6.71 -7.29 2.05
CA LEU A 181 6.39 -7.80 3.38
C LEU A 181 7.63 -7.77 4.28
N ASN A 182 8.79 -8.16 3.75
CA ASN A 182 10.04 -8.16 4.50
C ASN A 182 10.47 -6.75 4.92
N ASP A 183 10.43 -5.78 4.01
CA ASP A 183 10.76 -4.37 4.28
C ASP A 183 9.83 -3.75 5.32
N ILE A 184 8.52 -4.07 5.27
CA ILE A 184 7.56 -3.65 6.29
C ILE A 184 7.88 -4.27 7.65
N ALA A 185 8.12 -5.58 7.69
CA ALA A 185 8.36 -6.29 8.93
C ALA A 185 9.65 -5.82 9.62
N GLU A 186 10.71 -5.57 8.85
CA GLU A 186 11.97 -5.00 9.37
C GLU A 186 11.76 -3.63 10.01
N GLN A 187 11.05 -2.73 9.33
CA GLN A 187 10.72 -1.41 9.89
C GLN A 187 9.89 -1.51 11.16
N LEU A 188 8.88 -2.39 11.17
CA LEU A 188 7.99 -2.55 12.33
C LEU A 188 8.73 -3.08 13.56
N VAL A 189 9.68 -4.01 13.40
CA VAL A 189 10.51 -4.50 14.52
C VAL A 189 11.37 -3.38 15.10
N LEU A 190 11.99 -2.56 14.23
CA LEU A 190 12.78 -1.42 14.68
C LEU A 190 11.93 -0.40 15.45
N VAL A 191 10.72 -0.13 14.97
CA VAL A 191 9.77 0.77 15.65
C VAL A 191 9.35 0.21 17.01
N GLU A 192 9.04 -1.09 17.10
CA GLU A 192 8.65 -1.74 18.36
C GLU A 192 9.78 -1.68 19.39
N SER A 193 10.99 -2.08 18.99
CA SER A 193 12.15 -2.12 19.89
C SER A 193 12.49 -0.73 20.43
N ALA A 194 12.47 0.28 19.57
CA ALA A 194 12.73 1.67 19.97
C ALA A 194 11.60 2.26 20.84
N ALA A 195 10.35 1.86 20.63
CA ALA A 195 9.23 2.31 21.47
C ALA A 195 9.30 1.71 22.89
N ARG A 196 9.76 0.46 23.02
CA ARG A 196 9.96 -0.18 24.32
C ARG A 196 11.05 0.52 25.15
N GLU A 197 12.17 0.85 24.53
CA GLU A 197 13.29 1.57 25.19
C GLU A 197 12.93 2.97 25.71
N GLN A 198 11.88 3.61 25.16
CA GLN A 198 11.41 4.92 25.64
C GLN A 198 10.42 4.82 26.82
N THR A 199 9.95 3.61 27.14
CA THR A 199 8.96 3.36 28.19
C THR A 199 9.58 2.70 29.45
N GLU A 200 10.83 2.24 29.34
CA GLU A 200 11.67 1.71 30.44
C GLU A 200 12.55 2.81 31.04
#